data_AF-A0A7W0HUB7-F1
#
_entry.id   AF-A0A7W0HUB7-F1
#
_cell.length_a   1.000
_cell.length_b   1.000
_cell.length_c   1.000
_cell.angle_alpha   90.00
_cell.angle_beta   90.00
_cell.angle_gamma   90.00
#
_symmetry.space_group_name_H-M   'P 1'
#
loop_
_entity.id
_entity.type
_entity.pdbx_description
1 polymer ?
#
loop_
_entity_poly.entity_id
_entity_poly.type
_entity_poly.pdbx_seq_one_letter_code
_entity_poly.pdbx_strand_id
1 'polypeptide(L)'
;MNYLDAAALTRLVPPARAVQVLEEALKAGLDPEATPPRAHADLPAGQLLMMPAGGGRYAGVKVVSVAPDNPRRGLPRVQGTYLLFDGDTLAPLAAIDGIALTSLRTPAVSALAVRHLAAPDARRLVVFGTGPQAWGHIVALRAVRPVTHVTLFGRSPAGVQELAARCWAAGLQVETGYGTAASSHVTQWAATSPAPSASPGSGTGIAAPGPSPLPGARPSGIHGEPGFPGGPTPPASPPSGPADARRPAPRPGPRPDAVVWPPARPASPPPPPPAQSAQPSPVPLSPAPPSPTPAPPAPPRPSHGSKGVTTTQAVAEADIIACCTTARNPLFPGKLARDGATVVAVGSHEPDAREVDDDLVARAILVVEARSAALAEAGDVIVPVRNGTITTGHLAGNLADLVSGKVRVGPGPRLFKSVGMAWEDLVVAAAAYEAWA
;
A
#
# COMPACT_ATOMS: atom_id res chain seq x y z
N MET A 1 11.98 24.62 8.42
CA MET A 1 11.79 23.29 9.02
C MET A 1 12.88 22.38 8.49
N ASN A 2 13.48 21.61 9.36
CA ASN A 2 14.58 20.70 9.08
C ASN A 2 14.11 19.53 8.19
N TYR A 3 14.89 19.12 7.17
CA TYR A 3 14.54 18.04 6.23
C TYR A 3 15.46 16.83 6.38
N LEU A 4 14.88 15.65 6.59
CA LEU A 4 15.58 14.38 6.71
C LEU A 4 15.39 13.55 5.44
N ASP A 5 16.44 13.50 4.62
CA ASP A 5 16.42 12.80 3.33
C ASP A 5 16.53 11.26 3.47
N ALA A 6 16.39 10.57 2.35
CA ALA A 6 16.47 9.11 2.27
C ALA A 6 17.81 8.53 2.77
N ALA A 7 18.93 9.22 2.52
CA ALA A 7 20.25 8.75 2.89
C ALA A 7 20.49 8.90 4.40
N ALA A 8 20.04 10.02 4.98
CA ALA A 8 20.01 10.22 6.42
C ALA A 8 19.12 9.18 7.10
N LEU A 9 17.90 8.96 6.59
CA LEU A 9 16.98 7.98 7.16
C LEU A 9 17.58 6.57 7.22
N THR A 10 18.19 6.12 6.11
CA THR A 10 18.81 4.79 6.01
C THR A 10 19.97 4.63 6.99
N ARG A 11 20.76 5.70 7.20
CA ARG A 11 21.88 5.69 8.14
C ARG A 11 21.43 5.69 9.59
N LEU A 12 20.40 6.47 9.92
CA LEU A 12 19.92 6.68 11.28
C LEU A 12 19.05 5.51 11.78
N VAL A 13 18.25 4.92 10.90
CA VAL A 13 17.36 3.81 11.25
C VAL A 13 17.58 2.63 10.30
N PRO A 14 18.57 1.76 10.59
CA PRO A 14 18.74 0.50 9.87
C PRO A 14 17.49 -0.39 10.01
N PRO A 15 17.23 -1.32 9.07
CA PRO A 15 16.05 -2.19 9.11
C PRO A 15 15.85 -2.94 10.42
N ALA A 16 16.93 -3.46 11.03
CA ALA A 16 16.85 -4.11 12.34
C ALA A 16 16.31 -3.18 13.43
N ARG A 17 16.75 -1.91 13.44
CA ARG A 17 16.27 -0.88 14.36
C ARG A 17 14.81 -0.52 14.08
N ALA A 18 14.42 -0.40 12.81
CA ALA A 18 13.03 -0.16 12.43
C ALA A 18 12.09 -1.26 12.98
N VAL A 19 12.46 -2.54 12.83
CA VAL A 19 11.69 -3.66 13.41
C VAL A 19 11.62 -3.55 14.93
N GLN A 20 12.74 -3.21 15.58
CA GLN A 20 12.81 -3.07 17.02
C GLN A 20 11.90 -1.95 17.56
N VAL A 21 11.94 -0.75 16.98
CA VAL A 21 11.12 0.38 17.47
C VAL A 21 9.63 0.14 17.28
N LEU A 22 9.24 -0.53 16.19
CA LEU A 22 7.86 -0.97 15.98
C LEU A 22 7.41 -1.95 17.06
N GLU A 23 8.25 -2.91 17.41
CA GLU A 23 7.96 -3.88 18.47
C GLU A 23 7.89 -3.20 19.85
N GLU A 24 8.83 -2.29 20.14
CA GLU A 24 8.86 -1.50 21.37
C GLU A 24 7.59 -0.66 21.53
N ALA A 25 7.13 0.00 20.46
CA ALA A 25 5.91 0.80 20.48
C ALA A 25 4.67 -0.05 20.80
N LEU A 26 4.53 -1.23 20.17
CA LEU A 26 3.42 -2.14 20.45
C LEU A 26 3.48 -2.69 21.88
N LYS A 27 4.68 -3.04 22.39
CA LYS A 27 4.88 -3.46 23.78
C LYS A 27 4.58 -2.35 24.78
N ALA A 28 4.81 -1.09 24.40
CA ALA A 28 4.49 0.09 25.20
C ALA A 28 2.99 0.46 25.19
N GLY A 29 2.15 -0.31 24.49
CA GLY A 29 0.70 -0.14 24.49
C GLY A 29 0.14 0.69 23.34
N LEU A 30 0.93 0.93 22.27
CA LEU A 30 0.38 1.45 21.02
C LEU A 30 -0.70 0.48 20.52
N ASP A 31 -1.91 1.00 20.27
CA ASP A 31 -3.01 0.23 19.72
C ASP A 31 -3.18 0.54 18.22
N PRO A 32 -2.88 -0.41 17.31
CA PRO A 32 -3.11 -0.24 15.89
C PRO A 32 -4.57 0.10 15.55
N GLU A 33 -5.55 -0.41 16.32
CA GLU A 33 -6.98 -0.16 16.06
C GLU A 33 -7.40 1.29 16.33
N ALA A 34 -6.62 2.04 17.12
CA ALA A 34 -6.88 3.45 17.42
C ALA A 34 -6.36 4.40 16.32
N THR A 35 -5.68 3.88 15.29
CA THR A 35 -5.11 4.70 14.21
C THR A 35 -6.20 5.27 13.32
N PRO A 36 -6.23 6.59 13.05
CA PRO A 36 -7.18 7.18 12.12
C PRO A 36 -7.12 6.54 10.72
N PRO A 37 -8.25 6.40 10.02
CA PRO A 37 -8.27 5.89 8.66
C PRO A 37 -7.56 6.86 7.72
N ARG A 38 -7.02 6.33 6.61
CA ARG A 38 -6.41 7.17 5.58
C ARG A 38 -7.49 8.04 4.92
N ALA A 39 -7.20 9.32 4.75
CA ALA A 39 -8.06 10.22 4.00
C ALA A 39 -7.61 10.26 2.53
N HIS A 40 -8.58 10.27 1.61
CA HIS A 40 -8.36 10.38 0.17
C HIS A 40 -8.92 11.70 -0.35
N ALA A 41 -8.19 12.33 -1.27
CA ALA A 41 -8.68 13.42 -2.08
C ALA A 41 -8.37 13.13 -3.56
N ASP A 42 -9.41 13.01 -4.37
CA ASP A 42 -9.28 12.88 -5.81
C ASP A 42 -8.92 14.24 -6.43
N LEU A 43 -7.91 14.24 -7.29
CA LEU A 43 -7.37 15.40 -7.98
C LEU A 43 -7.31 15.12 -9.49
N PRO A 44 -7.31 16.16 -10.35
CA PRO A 44 -7.20 15.93 -11.79
C PRO A 44 -5.97 15.12 -12.24
N ALA A 45 -4.87 15.21 -11.49
CA ALA A 45 -3.61 14.51 -11.79
C ALA A 45 -3.50 13.11 -11.13
N GLY A 46 -4.49 12.68 -10.35
CA GLY A 46 -4.45 11.44 -9.58
C GLY A 46 -5.08 11.59 -8.20
N GLN A 47 -4.41 11.11 -7.16
CA GLN A 47 -4.93 11.15 -5.79
C GLN A 47 -3.91 11.69 -4.81
N LEU A 48 -4.40 12.35 -3.76
CA LEU A 48 -3.66 12.69 -2.56
C LEU A 48 -4.20 11.85 -1.41
N LEU A 49 -3.30 11.23 -0.64
CA LEU A 49 -3.64 10.48 0.55
C LEU A 49 -2.97 11.13 1.75
N MET A 50 -3.73 11.25 2.84
CA MET A 50 -3.26 11.77 4.12
C MET A 50 -3.41 10.69 5.18
N MET A 51 -2.30 10.39 5.87
CA MET A 51 -2.22 9.33 6.87
C MET A 51 -1.72 9.93 8.18
N PRO A 52 -2.60 10.54 8.99
CA PRO A 52 -2.23 11.12 10.27
C PRO A 52 -2.13 10.03 11.36
N ALA A 53 -1.20 10.21 12.28
CA ALA A 53 -1.09 9.43 13.51
C ALA A 53 -0.63 10.32 14.66
N GLY A 54 -1.00 9.96 15.87
CA GLY A 54 -0.54 10.62 17.09
C GLY A 54 -0.34 9.60 18.20
N GLY A 55 0.65 9.83 19.06
CA GLY A 55 0.91 8.97 20.19
C GLY A 55 2.12 9.43 21.00
N GLY A 56 1.96 9.49 22.33
CA GLY A 56 3.04 9.90 23.23
C GLY A 56 3.56 11.30 22.90
N ARG A 57 4.88 11.40 22.64
CA ARG A 57 5.60 12.67 22.46
C ARG A 57 5.46 13.28 21.06
N TYR A 58 4.86 12.59 20.11
CA TYR A 58 4.85 13.01 18.71
C TYR A 58 3.48 12.85 18.06
N ALA A 59 3.24 13.71 17.08
CA ALA A 59 2.20 13.56 16.09
C ALA A 59 2.81 13.66 14.69
N GLY A 60 2.15 13.14 13.68
CA GLY A 60 2.65 13.26 12.33
C GLY A 60 1.64 12.89 11.26
N VAL A 61 1.92 13.30 10.04
CA VAL A 61 1.08 12.99 8.88
C VAL A 61 1.96 12.67 7.69
N LYS A 62 1.71 11.51 7.07
CA LYS A 62 2.22 11.24 5.73
C LYS A 62 1.28 11.83 4.71
N VAL A 63 1.84 12.65 3.82
CA VAL A 63 1.14 13.17 2.65
C VAL A 63 1.77 12.53 1.42
N VAL A 64 1.00 11.69 0.73
CA VAL A 64 1.48 10.94 -0.44
C VAL A 64 0.56 11.22 -1.63
N SER A 65 1.16 11.43 -2.79
CA SER A 65 0.45 11.56 -4.05
C SER A 65 0.66 10.32 -4.91
N VAL A 66 -0.39 9.92 -5.60
CA VAL A 66 -0.39 8.85 -6.60
C VAL A 66 -0.82 9.46 -7.93
N ALA A 67 0.15 9.67 -8.81
CA ALA A 67 -0.04 10.27 -10.13
C ALA A 67 0.20 9.20 -11.22
N PRO A 68 -0.85 8.60 -11.80
CA PRO A 68 -0.71 7.49 -12.75
C PRO A 68 0.16 7.78 -13.97
N ASP A 69 0.14 9.03 -14.46
CA ASP A 69 0.83 9.44 -15.70
C ASP A 69 2.28 9.90 -15.49
N ASN A 70 2.73 10.05 -14.24
CA ASN A 70 4.10 10.49 -13.94
C ASN A 70 5.20 9.65 -14.59
N PRO A 71 5.10 8.30 -14.67
CA PRO A 71 6.11 7.50 -15.34
C PRO A 71 6.33 7.89 -16.81
N ARG A 72 5.30 8.35 -17.54
CA ARG A 72 5.44 8.84 -18.92
C ARG A 72 6.26 10.14 -19.00
N ARG A 73 6.39 10.84 -17.88
CA ARG A 73 7.13 12.10 -17.72
C ARG A 73 8.51 11.89 -17.08
N GLY A 74 8.91 10.63 -16.84
CA GLY A 74 10.15 10.30 -16.12
C GLY A 74 10.08 10.56 -14.62
N LEU A 75 8.88 10.77 -14.05
CA LEU A 75 8.67 10.98 -12.63
C LEU A 75 8.14 9.72 -11.93
N PRO A 76 8.39 9.53 -10.62
CA PRO A 76 7.77 8.46 -9.86
C PRO A 76 6.25 8.57 -9.84
N ARG A 77 5.55 7.43 -9.98
CA ARG A 77 4.10 7.33 -9.82
C ARG A 77 3.64 7.76 -8.42
N VAL A 78 4.42 7.39 -7.40
CA VAL A 78 4.13 7.65 -5.99
C VAL A 78 5.21 8.57 -5.45
N GLN A 79 4.80 9.66 -4.81
CA GLN A 79 5.68 10.65 -4.19
C GLN A 79 5.11 11.04 -2.84
N GLY A 80 5.91 11.43 -1.87
CA GLY A 80 5.36 11.85 -0.59
C GLY A 80 6.38 12.44 0.38
N THR A 81 5.86 13.15 1.36
CA THR A 81 6.62 13.68 2.50
C THR A 81 5.92 13.28 3.79
N TYR A 82 6.70 13.15 4.85
CA TYR A 82 6.17 12.96 6.19
C TYR A 82 6.47 14.21 7.01
N LEU A 83 5.45 14.76 7.67
CA LEU A 83 5.60 15.89 8.57
C LEU A 83 5.49 15.39 10.01
N LEU A 84 6.54 15.64 10.80
CA LEU A 84 6.59 15.31 12.22
C LEU A 84 6.33 16.57 13.05
N PHE A 85 5.52 16.43 14.09
CA PHE A 85 5.13 17.47 15.02
C PHE A 85 5.38 17.02 16.46
N ASP A 86 5.60 17.98 17.32
CA ASP A 86 5.57 17.78 18.77
C ASP A 86 4.16 17.36 19.22
N GLY A 87 4.06 16.37 20.09
CA GLY A 87 2.78 15.80 20.50
C GLY A 87 1.92 16.73 21.35
N ASP A 88 2.54 17.61 22.13
CA ASP A 88 1.83 18.48 23.08
C ASP A 88 1.44 19.82 22.45
N THR A 89 2.37 20.41 21.69
CA THR A 89 2.22 21.75 21.11
C THR A 89 1.76 21.72 19.66
N LEU A 90 1.87 20.57 18.99
CA LEU A 90 1.69 20.42 17.54
C LEU A 90 2.60 21.34 16.72
N ALA A 91 3.71 21.80 17.31
CA ALA A 91 4.71 22.57 16.61
C ALA A 91 5.45 21.67 15.59
N PRO A 92 5.67 22.13 14.34
CA PRO A 92 6.36 21.35 13.34
C PRO A 92 7.83 21.16 13.71
N LEU A 93 8.29 19.90 13.72
CA LEU A 93 9.65 19.51 14.10
C LEU A 93 10.53 19.25 12.87
N ALA A 94 10.04 18.44 11.93
CA ALA A 94 10.80 18.01 10.76
C ALA A 94 9.90 17.62 9.57
N ALA A 95 10.44 17.76 8.36
CA ALA A 95 9.97 17.03 7.19
C ALA A 95 10.92 15.86 6.93
N ILE A 96 10.36 14.74 6.51
CA ILE A 96 11.09 13.51 6.24
C ILE A 96 10.68 13.01 4.86
N ASP A 97 11.62 12.39 4.13
CA ASP A 97 11.33 11.72 2.86
C ASP A 97 10.30 10.60 3.07
N GLY A 98 9.08 10.80 2.55
CA GLY A 98 7.95 9.89 2.78
C GLY A 98 8.07 8.59 1.98
N ILE A 99 8.82 8.59 0.88
CA ILE A 99 9.03 7.40 0.05
C ILE A 99 10.10 6.50 0.67
N ALA A 100 11.19 7.09 1.17
CA ALA A 100 12.20 6.37 1.92
C ALA A 100 11.60 5.79 3.21
N LEU A 101 10.80 6.57 3.93
CA LEU A 101 10.11 6.12 5.14
C LEU A 101 9.18 4.93 4.85
N THR A 102 8.38 5.01 3.78
CA THR A 102 7.50 3.90 3.37
C THR A 102 8.32 2.67 2.92
N SER A 103 9.44 2.88 2.24
CA SER A 103 10.33 1.80 1.80
C SER A 103 11.05 1.09 2.95
N LEU A 104 11.16 1.75 4.11
CA LEU A 104 11.75 1.20 5.34
C LEU A 104 10.70 0.55 6.24
N ARG A 105 9.60 1.26 6.54
CA ARG A 105 8.62 0.84 7.54
C ARG A 105 7.77 -0.35 7.07
N THR A 106 7.35 -0.40 5.80
CA THR A 106 6.48 -1.50 5.32
C THR A 106 7.21 -2.85 5.43
N PRO A 107 8.46 -3.00 4.96
CA PRO A 107 9.21 -4.22 5.18
C PRO A 107 9.50 -4.51 6.65
N ALA A 108 9.73 -3.49 7.48
CA ALA A 108 10.01 -3.66 8.89
C ALA A 108 8.80 -4.24 9.65
N VAL A 109 7.58 -3.82 9.31
CA VAL A 109 6.33 -4.38 9.84
C VAL A 109 6.17 -5.85 9.44
N SER A 110 6.39 -6.19 8.16
CA SER A 110 6.40 -7.58 7.71
C SER A 110 7.45 -8.43 8.42
N ALA A 111 8.65 -7.89 8.62
CA ALA A 111 9.72 -8.55 9.34
C ALA A 111 9.41 -8.73 10.82
N LEU A 112 8.70 -7.78 11.45
CA LEU A 112 8.19 -7.94 12.81
C LEU A 112 7.19 -9.10 12.88
N ALA A 113 6.24 -9.18 11.96
CA ALA A 113 5.32 -10.31 11.92
C ALA A 113 6.06 -11.64 11.71
N VAL A 114 7.02 -11.69 10.79
CA VAL A 114 7.86 -12.88 10.54
C VAL A 114 8.70 -13.26 11.75
N ARG A 115 9.20 -12.30 12.53
CA ARG A 115 9.94 -12.55 13.78
C ARG A 115 9.13 -13.37 14.78
N HIS A 116 7.82 -13.20 14.80
CA HIS A 116 6.91 -13.91 15.70
C HIS A 116 6.25 -15.14 15.06
N LEU A 117 6.07 -15.14 13.73
CA LEU A 117 5.40 -16.22 13.00
C LEU A 117 6.35 -17.28 12.47
N ALA A 118 7.45 -16.91 11.80
CA ALA A 118 8.30 -17.87 11.09
C ALA A 118 9.22 -18.67 12.03
N ALA A 119 9.62 -19.86 11.60
CA ALA A 119 10.63 -20.65 12.31
C ALA A 119 11.95 -19.85 12.48
N PRO A 120 12.64 -19.91 13.63
CA PRO A 120 13.87 -19.15 13.87
C PRO A 120 15.00 -19.44 12.87
N ASP A 121 15.02 -20.65 12.30
CA ASP A 121 16.01 -21.15 11.35
C ASP A 121 15.56 -21.05 9.89
N ALA A 122 14.50 -20.28 9.59
CA ALA A 122 14.02 -20.03 8.23
C ALA A 122 15.13 -19.45 7.34
N ARG A 123 15.43 -20.16 6.23
CA ARG A 123 16.55 -19.88 5.31
C ARG A 123 16.14 -19.59 3.88
N ARG A 124 14.97 -20.08 3.45
CA ARG A 124 14.48 -20.03 2.07
C ARG A 124 13.36 -19.01 1.92
N LEU A 125 13.65 -17.93 1.20
CA LEU A 125 12.73 -16.84 0.93
C LEU A 125 12.30 -16.85 -0.55
N VAL A 126 10.99 -16.93 -0.80
CA VAL A 126 10.42 -16.64 -2.12
C VAL A 126 9.93 -15.20 -2.15
N VAL A 127 10.22 -14.47 -3.22
CA VAL A 127 9.77 -13.09 -3.41
C VAL A 127 9.05 -12.95 -4.73
N PHE A 128 7.78 -12.54 -4.67
CA PHE A 128 7.03 -12.11 -5.82
C PHE A 128 7.08 -10.59 -5.93
N GLY A 129 7.54 -10.09 -7.07
CA GLY A 129 7.74 -8.67 -7.33
C GLY A 129 9.22 -8.30 -7.42
N THR A 130 9.50 -7.24 -8.15
CA THR A 130 10.88 -6.77 -8.43
C THR A 130 11.05 -5.28 -8.09
N GLY A 131 10.06 -4.68 -7.43
CA GLY A 131 10.06 -3.26 -7.09
C GLY A 131 10.81 -2.94 -5.79
N PRO A 132 10.78 -1.68 -5.34
CA PRO A 132 11.44 -1.24 -4.10
C PRO A 132 11.04 -2.07 -2.87
N GLN A 133 9.76 -2.44 -2.77
CA GLN A 133 9.26 -3.27 -1.66
C GLN A 133 9.85 -4.68 -1.67
N ALA A 134 10.11 -5.28 -2.83
CA ALA A 134 10.75 -6.59 -2.90
C ALA A 134 12.16 -6.56 -2.30
N TRP A 135 12.97 -5.56 -2.66
CA TRP A 135 14.29 -5.36 -2.07
C TRP A 135 14.19 -5.05 -0.57
N GLY A 136 13.32 -4.12 -0.18
CA GLY A 136 13.12 -3.76 1.23
C GLY A 136 12.77 -4.97 2.10
N HIS A 137 11.88 -5.86 1.62
CA HIS A 137 11.51 -7.09 2.32
C HIS A 137 12.68 -8.06 2.43
N ILE A 138 13.48 -8.25 1.38
CA ILE A 138 14.68 -9.10 1.46
C ILE A 138 15.62 -8.61 2.56
N VAL A 139 15.87 -7.29 2.62
CA VAL A 139 16.77 -6.71 3.62
C VAL A 139 16.18 -6.82 5.04
N ALA A 140 14.90 -6.46 5.23
CA ALA A 140 14.26 -6.49 6.55
C ALA A 140 14.09 -7.92 7.08
N LEU A 141 13.73 -8.89 6.22
CA LEU A 141 13.58 -10.30 6.63
C LEU A 141 14.93 -10.93 7.02
N ARG A 142 16.02 -10.58 6.33
CA ARG A 142 17.38 -10.98 6.74
C ARG A 142 17.82 -10.40 8.08
N ALA A 143 17.25 -9.26 8.48
CA ALA A 143 17.53 -8.68 9.80
C ALA A 143 16.90 -9.48 10.95
N VAL A 144 15.97 -10.39 10.67
CA VAL A 144 15.25 -11.17 11.70
C VAL A 144 15.36 -12.69 11.52
N ARG A 145 15.81 -13.17 10.36
CA ARG A 145 15.96 -14.59 10.05
C ARG A 145 17.24 -14.85 9.25
N PRO A 146 17.87 -16.05 9.38
CA PRO A 146 19.10 -16.40 8.69
C PRO A 146 18.85 -16.77 7.22
N VAL A 147 18.14 -15.92 6.47
CA VAL A 147 17.84 -16.13 5.06
C VAL A 147 19.14 -16.12 4.25
N THR A 148 19.39 -17.22 3.53
CA THR A 148 20.56 -17.41 2.66
C THR A 148 20.19 -17.70 1.21
N HIS A 149 18.96 -18.19 0.94
CA HIS A 149 18.48 -18.53 -0.40
C HIS A 149 17.25 -17.68 -0.74
N VAL A 150 17.27 -17.05 -1.91
CA VAL A 150 16.17 -16.22 -2.41
C VAL A 150 15.75 -16.67 -3.81
N THR A 151 14.47 -17.02 -3.98
CA THR A 151 13.88 -17.28 -5.29
C THR A 151 13.04 -16.08 -5.72
N LEU A 152 13.35 -15.49 -6.87
CA LEU A 152 12.72 -14.26 -7.36
C LEU A 152 11.74 -14.53 -8.49
N PHE A 153 10.54 -13.97 -8.38
CA PHE A 153 9.50 -13.99 -9.41
C PHE A 153 9.13 -12.56 -9.82
N GLY A 154 9.06 -12.30 -11.13
CA GLY A 154 8.68 -11.00 -11.66
C GLY A 154 8.17 -11.07 -13.09
N ARG A 155 7.34 -10.10 -13.48
CA ARG A 155 6.79 -10.01 -14.85
C ARG A 155 7.85 -9.60 -15.88
N SER A 156 8.81 -8.77 -15.46
CA SER A 156 9.87 -8.27 -16.33
C SER A 156 11.16 -9.05 -16.05
N PRO A 157 11.73 -9.74 -17.06
CA PRO A 157 13.04 -10.37 -16.93
C PRO A 157 14.12 -9.38 -16.49
N ALA A 158 14.09 -8.14 -17.00
CA ALA A 158 15.06 -7.12 -16.63
C ALA A 158 14.98 -6.76 -15.14
N GLY A 159 13.76 -6.60 -14.60
CA GLY A 159 13.55 -6.32 -13.18
C GLY A 159 14.00 -7.48 -12.28
N VAL A 160 13.80 -8.73 -12.71
CA VAL A 160 14.28 -9.91 -11.98
C VAL A 160 15.81 -9.92 -11.95
N GLN A 161 16.46 -9.66 -13.09
CA GLN A 161 17.92 -9.63 -13.18
C GLN A 161 18.54 -8.50 -12.36
N GLU A 162 17.93 -7.30 -12.35
CA GLU A 162 18.40 -6.19 -11.52
C GLU A 162 18.32 -6.53 -10.03
N LEU A 163 17.20 -7.10 -9.58
CA LEU A 163 17.06 -7.50 -8.18
C LEU A 163 18.00 -8.66 -7.82
N ALA A 164 18.19 -9.63 -8.71
CA ALA A 164 19.14 -10.72 -8.53
C ALA A 164 20.57 -10.20 -8.35
N ALA A 165 20.98 -9.21 -9.16
CA ALA A 165 22.28 -8.55 -9.01
C ALA A 165 22.48 -7.92 -7.63
N ARG A 166 21.46 -7.24 -7.10
CA ARG A 166 21.50 -6.69 -5.73
C ARG A 166 21.61 -7.78 -4.67
N CYS A 167 20.89 -8.89 -4.84
CA CYS A 167 20.96 -10.03 -3.94
C CYS A 167 22.36 -10.70 -3.94
N TRP A 168 22.96 -10.92 -5.10
CA TRP A 168 24.33 -11.46 -5.21
C TRP A 168 25.35 -10.53 -4.56
N ALA A 169 25.24 -9.21 -4.78
CA ALA A 169 26.09 -8.22 -4.12
C ALA A 169 25.95 -8.24 -2.59
N ALA A 170 24.80 -8.67 -2.08
CA ALA A 170 24.54 -8.85 -0.64
C ALA A 170 24.86 -10.26 -0.11
N GLY A 171 25.53 -11.10 -0.91
CA GLY A 171 25.99 -12.44 -0.53
C GLY A 171 24.90 -13.51 -0.47
N LEU A 172 23.78 -13.31 -1.19
CA LEU A 172 22.67 -14.28 -1.22
C LEU A 172 22.83 -15.28 -2.37
N GLN A 173 22.36 -16.50 -2.14
CA GLN A 173 22.11 -17.45 -3.21
C GLN A 173 20.78 -17.12 -3.88
N VAL A 174 20.75 -17.02 -5.21
CA VAL A 174 19.58 -16.54 -5.95
C VAL A 174 19.19 -17.50 -7.05
N GLU A 175 17.90 -17.79 -7.12
CA GLU A 175 17.27 -18.50 -8.22
C GLU A 175 16.18 -17.63 -8.85
N THR A 176 15.97 -17.80 -10.15
CA THR A 176 14.89 -17.10 -10.86
C THR A 176 13.75 -18.06 -11.13
N GLY A 177 12.54 -17.68 -10.74
CA GLY A 177 11.36 -18.50 -10.89
C GLY A 177 10.54 -18.22 -12.15
N TYR A 178 9.74 -19.20 -12.59
CA TYR A 178 8.77 -19.06 -13.70
C TYR A 178 7.42 -19.76 -13.42
N GLY A 179 6.43 -19.50 -14.28
CA GLY A 179 5.13 -20.19 -14.26
C GLY A 179 4.15 -19.71 -13.19
N THR A 180 4.11 -18.40 -12.89
CA THR A 180 3.15 -17.83 -11.93
C THR A 180 1.71 -18.03 -12.39
N ALA A 181 0.75 -18.20 -11.48
CA ALA A 181 -0.66 -18.45 -11.82
C ALA A 181 -1.29 -17.32 -12.67
N ALA A 182 -0.76 -16.10 -12.57
CA ALA A 182 -1.13 -14.97 -13.42
C ALA A 182 -0.81 -15.17 -14.92
N SER A 183 0.02 -16.16 -15.27
CA SER A 183 0.44 -16.45 -16.66
C SER A 183 -0.37 -17.57 -17.32
N SER A 184 -1.21 -18.30 -16.58
CA SER A 184 -1.90 -19.50 -17.08
C SER A 184 -3.37 -19.29 -17.50
N HIS A 185 -3.95 -18.12 -17.28
CA HIS A 185 -5.36 -17.84 -17.62
C HIS A 185 -5.60 -17.34 -19.08
N VAL A 186 -4.80 -17.81 -20.05
CA VAL A 186 -5.07 -17.56 -21.48
C VAL A 186 -5.23 -18.86 -22.30
N THR A 187 -5.10 -20.06 -21.72
CA THR A 187 -5.17 -21.29 -22.54
C THR A 187 -5.97 -22.45 -21.94
N GLN A 188 -6.92 -22.19 -21.05
CA GLN A 188 -7.77 -23.26 -20.52
C GLN A 188 -9.22 -22.83 -20.30
N TRP A 189 -9.87 -22.34 -21.36
CA TRP A 189 -11.34 -22.32 -21.48
C TRP A 189 -11.84 -22.88 -22.82
N ALA A 190 -11.00 -23.60 -23.57
CA ALA A 190 -11.40 -24.25 -24.81
C ALA A 190 -11.03 -25.73 -24.79
N ALA A 191 -11.80 -26.53 -24.05
CA ALA A 191 -12.06 -27.95 -24.34
C ALA A 191 -12.91 -28.58 -23.22
N THR A 192 -14.22 -28.32 -23.24
CA THR A 192 -15.26 -29.32 -22.88
C THR A 192 -16.63 -28.71 -23.20
N SER A 193 -16.96 -28.68 -24.48
CA SER A 193 -18.35 -28.70 -24.93
C SER A 193 -18.49 -29.87 -25.90
N PRO A 194 -19.41 -30.82 -25.69
CA PRO A 194 -19.61 -31.91 -26.62
C PRO A 194 -20.22 -31.38 -27.92
N ALA A 195 -19.66 -31.83 -29.04
CA ALA A 195 -20.09 -31.46 -30.38
C ALA A 195 -21.57 -31.85 -30.63
N PRO A 196 -22.39 -30.97 -31.21
CA PRO A 196 -23.71 -31.36 -31.67
C PRO A 196 -23.60 -32.19 -32.95
N SER A 197 -24.29 -33.33 -32.95
CA SER A 197 -24.43 -34.26 -34.07
C SER A 197 -25.08 -33.58 -35.28
N ALA A 198 -24.43 -33.68 -36.44
CA ALA A 198 -24.97 -33.28 -37.73
C ALA A 198 -25.90 -34.36 -38.29
N SER A 199 -27.08 -33.94 -38.77
CA SER A 199 -27.89 -34.68 -39.75
C SER A 199 -28.18 -33.76 -40.95
N PRO A 200 -28.18 -34.29 -42.20
CA PRO A 200 -28.18 -33.47 -43.40
C PRO A 200 -29.59 -33.11 -43.87
N GLY A 201 -29.77 -31.89 -44.36
CA GLY A 201 -31.04 -31.42 -44.94
C GLY A 201 -30.83 -30.23 -45.88
N SER A 202 -30.91 -30.54 -47.17
CA SER A 202 -31.06 -29.71 -48.38
C SER A 202 -31.65 -28.28 -48.26
N GLY A 203 -31.10 -27.38 -49.10
CA GLY A 203 -31.92 -26.52 -49.97
C GLY A 203 -31.71 -25.00 -49.87
N THR A 204 -31.07 -24.43 -50.91
CA THR A 204 -31.37 -23.12 -51.57
C THR A 204 -31.63 -21.89 -50.67
N GLY A 205 -30.87 -20.80 -50.65
CA GLY A 205 -30.35 -19.99 -51.75
C GLY A 205 -30.72 -18.51 -51.50
N ILE A 206 -29.95 -17.59 -52.10
CA ILE A 206 -30.24 -16.14 -52.31
C ILE A 206 -29.61 -15.12 -51.31
N ALA A 207 -28.49 -14.58 -51.80
CA ALA A 207 -28.06 -13.16 -51.95
C ALA A 207 -28.21 -12.10 -50.82
N ALA A 208 -27.09 -11.42 -50.56
CA ALA A 208 -26.94 -10.14 -49.86
C ALA A 208 -27.46 -8.94 -50.67
N PRO A 209 -27.61 -7.76 -50.04
CA PRO A 209 -26.68 -6.67 -50.38
C PRO A 209 -26.21 -5.79 -49.20
N GLY A 210 -25.12 -5.06 -49.46
CA GLY A 210 -24.33 -4.25 -48.53
C GLY A 210 -24.85 -2.82 -48.20
N PRO A 211 -24.00 -1.97 -47.61
CA PRO A 211 -24.39 -0.76 -46.88
C PRO A 211 -24.36 0.52 -47.73
N SER A 212 -25.11 1.54 -47.30
CA SER A 212 -25.14 2.89 -47.89
C SER A 212 -25.08 4.00 -46.82
N PRO A 213 -24.67 5.25 -47.18
CA PRO A 213 -23.86 6.14 -46.35
C PRO A 213 -24.54 7.46 -45.90
N LEU A 214 -23.76 8.27 -45.15
CA LEU A 214 -23.98 9.66 -44.67
C LEU A 214 -24.47 10.65 -45.75
N PRO A 215 -25.01 11.82 -45.35
CA PRO A 215 -24.22 13.05 -45.54
C PRO A 215 -24.42 14.13 -44.45
N GLY A 216 -23.45 15.04 -44.35
CA GLY A 216 -23.52 16.26 -43.53
C GLY A 216 -23.82 17.53 -44.34
N ALA A 217 -24.03 18.66 -43.64
CA ALA A 217 -23.74 20.01 -44.13
C ALA A 217 -23.89 21.06 -42.99
N ARG A 218 -22.87 21.91 -42.83
CA ARG A 218 -22.91 23.32 -42.35
C ARG A 218 -23.11 24.22 -43.61
N PRO A 219 -23.33 25.57 -43.58
CA PRO A 219 -22.80 26.58 -42.62
C PRO A 219 -23.67 27.87 -42.43
N SER A 220 -23.00 28.93 -41.91
CA SER A 220 -23.39 30.37 -41.77
C SER A 220 -24.19 30.75 -40.51
N GLY A 221 -23.97 31.86 -39.80
CA GLY A 221 -22.99 32.95 -39.87
C GLY A 221 -23.41 34.08 -38.90
N ILE A 222 -22.44 34.64 -38.16
CA ILE A 222 -22.26 36.07 -37.82
C ILE A 222 -23.24 36.81 -36.84
N HIS A 223 -22.62 37.27 -35.73
CA HIS A 223 -22.80 38.48 -34.88
C HIS A 223 -24.15 38.93 -34.28
N GLY A 224 -24.12 39.18 -32.95
CA GLY A 224 -24.89 40.27 -32.31
C GLY A 224 -25.44 39.96 -30.90
N GLU A 225 -24.65 40.21 -29.85
CA GLU A 225 -25.15 40.57 -28.51
C GLU A 225 -25.52 42.07 -28.54
N PRO A 226 -26.55 42.59 -27.84
CA PRO A 226 -26.59 42.51 -26.36
C PRO A 226 -27.98 42.45 -25.68
N GLY A 227 -27.98 42.08 -24.39
CA GLY A 227 -28.83 42.75 -23.37
C GLY A 227 -30.08 42.00 -22.85
N PHE A 228 -30.02 41.62 -21.57
CA PHE A 228 -31.16 41.24 -20.71
C PHE A 228 -32.18 42.40 -20.56
N PRO A 229 -33.49 42.12 -20.37
CA PRO A 229 -34.02 42.09 -18.99
C PRO A 229 -35.21 41.13 -18.73
N GLY A 230 -35.40 40.80 -17.44
CA GLY A 230 -36.73 40.67 -16.82
C GLY A 230 -37.39 39.28 -16.84
N GLY A 231 -37.34 38.57 -15.71
CA GLY A 231 -38.18 37.40 -15.46
C GLY A 231 -39.62 37.75 -15.07
N PRO A 232 -40.59 36.81 -15.21
CA PRO A 232 -41.93 36.97 -14.67
C PRO A 232 -42.12 36.24 -13.33
N THR A 233 -42.73 36.97 -12.40
CA THR A 233 -43.33 36.55 -11.12
C THR A 233 -44.46 35.52 -11.28
N PRO A 234 -44.62 34.54 -10.37
CA PRO A 234 -45.77 33.63 -10.35
C PRO A 234 -46.99 34.22 -9.61
N PRO A 235 -48.23 33.79 -9.94
CA PRO A 235 -49.47 34.37 -9.43
C PRO A 235 -49.94 33.83 -8.07
N ALA A 236 -50.84 34.63 -7.46
CA ALA A 236 -51.36 34.59 -6.10
C ALA A 236 -52.21 33.36 -5.70
N SER A 237 -52.19 33.08 -4.39
CA SER A 237 -52.98 32.04 -3.70
C SER A 237 -54.44 32.46 -3.45
N PRO A 238 -55.40 31.51 -3.43
CA PRO A 238 -56.76 31.73 -2.93
C PRO A 238 -56.94 31.19 -1.48
N PRO A 239 -58.06 31.55 -0.80
CA PRO A 239 -58.10 31.70 0.65
C PRO A 239 -58.56 30.45 1.43
N SER A 240 -58.29 30.50 2.73
CA SER A 240 -58.55 29.53 3.79
C SER A 240 -60.02 29.41 4.21
N GLY A 241 -60.45 28.17 4.48
CA GLY A 241 -61.66 27.79 5.23
C GLY A 241 -61.40 26.59 6.17
N PRO A 242 -62.21 26.35 7.22
CA PRO A 242 -61.71 25.81 8.48
C PRO A 242 -61.93 24.29 8.74
N ALA A 243 -60.98 23.74 9.50
CA ALA A 243 -60.99 22.64 10.49
C ALA A 243 -61.74 21.31 10.20
N ASP A 244 -61.00 20.18 10.22
CA ASP A 244 -61.20 19.12 11.23
C ASP A 244 -60.04 18.07 11.25
N ALA A 245 -59.94 17.36 12.37
CA ALA A 245 -59.33 16.03 12.57
C ALA A 245 -57.79 15.88 12.74
N ARG A 246 -57.38 16.09 13.99
CA ARG A 246 -56.40 15.30 14.79
C ARG A 246 -55.58 14.23 14.03
N ARG A 247 -54.32 14.56 13.72
CA ARG A 247 -53.20 13.60 13.59
C ARG A 247 -51.91 14.30 14.03
N PRO A 248 -51.16 13.85 15.05
CA PRO A 248 -49.89 14.47 15.37
C PRO A 248 -48.82 14.05 14.36
N ALA A 249 -48.13 15.04 13.80
CA ALA A 249 -46.89 14.89 13.05
C ALA A 249 -45.71 14.52 13.99
N PRO A 250 -44.67 13.81 13.52
CA PRO A 250 -43.55 13.39 14.35
C PRO A 250 -42.69 14.59 14.80
N ARG A 251 -42.29 14.59 16.08
CA ARG A 251 -41.42 15.61 16.67
C ARG A 251 -40.00 15.53 16.08
N PRO A 252 -39.34 16.65 15.76
CA PRO A 252 -37.91 16.66 15.45
C PRO A 252 -37.10 16.36 16.72
N GLY A 253 -36.10 15.48 16.62
CA GLY A 253 -35.19 15.12 17.70
C GLY A 253 -34.27 16.27 18.14
N PRO A 254 -33.63 16.17 19.32
CA PRO A 254 -32.83 17.24 19.89
C PRO A 254 -31.52 17.45 19.10
N ARG A 255 -31.12 18.72 18.95
CA ARG A 255 -29.78 19.10 18.45
C ARG A 255 -28.75 18.79 19.54
N PRO A 256 -27.54 18.32 19.21
CA PRO A 256 -26.50 18.11 20.21
C PRO A 256 -26.00 19.46 20.76
N ASP A 257 -25.90 19.52 22.08
CA ASP A 257 -25.46 20.67 22.86
C ASP A 257 -24.02 21.08 22.51
N ALA A 258 -23.78 22.39 22.47
CA ALA A 258 -22.45 22.96 22.31
C ALA A 258 -21.57 22.62 23.53
N VAL A 259 -20.41 22.03 23.27
CA VAL A 259 -19.43 21.72 24.31
C VAL A 259 -18.79 23.02 24.81
N VAL A 260 -18.97 23.32 26.10
CA VAL A 260 -18.33 24.45 26.78
C VAL A 260 -17.01 23.98 27.39
N TRP A 261 -15.89 24.53 26.93
CA TRP A 261 -14.55 24.26 27.45
C TRP A 261 -14.30 25.01 28.77
N PRO A 262 -13.60 24.41 29.77
CA PRO A 262 -13.18 25.12 30.98
C PRO A 262 -12.06 26.15 30.67
N PRO A 263 -11.92 27.22 31.48
CA PRO A 263 -10.93 28.27 31.23
C PRO A 263 -9.48 27.77 31.38
N ALA A 264 -8.62 28.29 30.51
CA ALA A 264 -7.20 27.94 30.41
C ALA A 264 -6.40 28.29 31.68
N ARG A 265 -5.39 27.47 31.99
CA ARG A 265 -4.36 27.77 33.01
C ARG A 265 -3.46 28.92 32.51
N PRO A 266 -2.91 29.76 33.41
CA PRO A 266 -2.05 30.87 33.02
C PRO A 266 -0.77 30.38 32.31
N ALA A 267 -0.41 31.09 31.24
CA ALA A 267 0.70 30.78 30.36
C ALA A 267 2.07 30.93 31.06
N SER A 268 2.99 30.00 30.77
CA SER A 268 4.42 30.15 31.08
C SER A 268 5.02 31.29 30.24
N PRO A 269 6.01 32.04 30.78
CA PRO A 269 6.63 33.15 30.05
C PRO A 269 7.36 32.65 28.78
N PRO A 270 7.39 33.46 27.71
CA PRO A 270 8.01 33.09 26.45
C PRO A 270 9.54 32.97 26.58
N PRO A 271 10.17 32.08 25.78
CA PRO A 271 11.63 32.01 25.71
C PRO A 271 12.23 33.30 25.10
N PRO A 272 13.50 33.62 25.42
CA PRO A 272 14.15 34.82 24.91
C PRO A 272 14.30 34.79 23.37
N PRO A 273 14.36 35.96 22.72
CA PRO A 273 14.48 36.04 21.26
C PRO A 273 15.81 35.47 20.77
N PRO A 274 15.85 34.84 19.58
CA PRO A 274 17.08 34.36 18.99
C PRO A 274 18.03 35.52 18.67
N ALA A 275 19.33 35.29 18.86
CA ALA A 275 20.38 36.23 18.50
C ALA A 275 20.29 36.60 17.01
N GLN A 276 20.46 37.88 16.69
CA GLN A 276 20.42 38.41 15.33
C GLN A 276 21.43 37.69 14.44
N SER A 277 20.91 36.96 13.44
CA SER A 277 21.70 36.32 12.40
C SER A 277 22.36 37.39 11.53
N ALA A 278 23.69 37.34 11.42
CA ALA A 278 24.44 38.09 10.43
C ALA A 278 23.91 37.79 9.01
N GLN A 279 23.89 38.82 8.16
CA GLN A 279 23.46 38.69 6.77
C GLN A 279 24.31 37.65 6.01
N PRO A 280 23.73 36.85 5.09
CA PRO A 280 24.51 35.94 4.28
C PRO A 280 25.30 36.72 3.22
N SER A 281 26.61 36.52 3.19
CA SER A 281 27.48 36.93 2.09
C SER A 281 27.06 36.27 0.76
N PRO A 282 27.30 36.91 -0.40
CA PRO A 282 26.95 36.33 -1.69
C PRO A 282 27.72 35.03 -1.94
N VAL A 283 26.98 34.01 -2.39
CA VAL A 283 27.50 32.69 -2.76
C VAL A 283 28.34 32.82 -4.04
N PRO A 284 29.63 32.42 -4.05
CA PRO A 284 30.39 32.37 -5.29
C PRO A 284 29.86 31.23 -6.20
N LEU A 285 29.78 31.50 -7.49
CA LEU A 285 29.43 30.52 -8.52
C LEU A 285 30.36 29.30 -8.45
N SER A 286 29.79 28.10 -8.34
CA SER A 286 30.55 26.84 -8.33
C SER A 286 31.42 26.66 -9.57
N PRO A 287 32.66 26.14 -9.43
CA PRO A 287 33.46 25.73 -10.58
C PRO A 287 32.83 24.51 -11.28
N ALA A 288 33.14 24.37 -12.57
CA ALA A 288 32.65 23.30 -13.43
C ALA A 288 32.92 21.89 -12.85
N PRO A 289 32.04 20.90 -13.10
CA PRO A 289 32.19 19.57 -12.53
C PRO A 289 33.45 18.86 -13.06
N PRO A 290 34.17 18.10 -12.21
CA PRO A 290 35.31 17.29 -12.65
C PRO A 290 34.85 16.16 -13.59
N SER A 291 35.74 15.77 -14.50
CA SER A 291 35.51 14.69 -15.47
C SER A 291 35.09 13.37 -14.78
N PRO A 292 34.21 12.58 -15.40
CA PRO A 292 33.68 11.38 -14.77
C PRO A 292 34.77 10.36 -14.48
N THR A 293 34.86 9.94 -13.21
CA THR A 293 35.68 8.81 -12.74
C THR A 293 35.25 7.53 -13.48
N PRO A 294 36.18 6.65 -13.90
CA PRO A 294 35.83 5.40 -14.56
C PRO A 294 34.89 4.57 -13.67
N ALA A 295 33.83 4.04 -14.28
CA ALA A 295 32.82 3.23 -13.61
C ALA A 295 33.46 2.02 -12.90
N PRO A 296 32.93 1.60 -11.73
CA PRO A 296 33.41 0.40 -11.05
C PRO A 296 33.29 -0.83 -11.95
N PRO A 297 34.18 -1.83 -11.80
CA PRO A 297 34.16 -3.03 -12.62
C PRO A 297 32.81 -3.73 -12.53
N ALA A 298 32.30 -4.18 -13.68
CA ALA A 298 31.04 -4.90 -13.77
C ALA A 298 31.04 -6.11 -12.82
N PRO A 299 29.91 -6.40 -12.16
CA PRO A 299 29.80 -7.58 -11.30
C PRO A 299 30.15 -8.85 -12.09
N PRO A 300 30.75 -9.86 -11.44
CA PRO A 300 31.12 -11.10 -12.12
C PRO A 300 29.90 -11.69 -12.81
N ARG A 301 30.03 -12.05 -14.09
CA ARG A 301 28.97 -12.74 -14.83
C ARG A 301 28.64 -14.03 -14.09
N PRO A 302 27.36 -14.31 -13.78
CA PRO A 302 26.99 -15.57 -13.16
C PRO A 302 27.44 -16.72 -14.07
N SER A 303 28.09 -17.73 -13.47
CA SER A 303 28.36 -19.00 -14.12
C SER A 303 27.05 -19.56 -14.67
N HIS A 304 27.01 -19.75 -15.99
CA HIS A 304 25.88 -20.33 -16.71
C HIS A 304 25.43 -21.65 -16.06
N GLY A 305 24.17 -21.72 -15.60
CA GLY A 305 23.57 -23.00 -15.24
C GLY A 305 22.38 -23.06 -14.26
N SER A 306 21.84 -21.96 -13.71
CA SER A 306 20.64 -22.11 -12.87
C SER A 306 19.42 -22.41 -13.75
N LYS A 307 19.06 -23.69 -13.86
CA LYS A 307 17.71 -24.07 -14.31
C LYS A 307 16.72 -23.26 -13.48
N GLY A 308 15.82 -22.51 -14.13
CA GLY A 308 14.79 -21.78 -13.39
C GLY A 308 13.97 -22.73 -12.53
N VAL A 309 13.39 -22.21 -11.45
CA VAL A 309 12.55 -23.00 -10.55
C VAL A 309 11.08 -22.72 -10.84
N THR A 310 10.25 -23.77 -10.84
CA THR A 310 8.81 -23.58 -11.03
C THR A 310 8.19 -22.88 -9.82
N THR A 311 7.13 -22.09 -10.04
CA THR A 311 6.34 -21.49 -8.94
C THR A 311 5.91 -22.55 -7.93
N THR A 312 5.50 -23.73 -8.42
CA THR A 312 5.08 -24.85 -7.58
C THR A 312 6.18 -25.33 -6.63
N GLN A 313 7.37 -25.59 -7.18
CA GLN A 313 8.49 -26.06 -6.39
C GLN A 313 8.95 -25.00 -5.38
N ALA A 314 9.11 -23.75 -5.82
CA ALA A 314 9.59 -22.67 -4.96
C ALA A 314 8.66 -22.43 -3.77
N VAL A 315 7.34 -22.37 -3.99
CA VAL A 315 6.35 -22.13 -2.94
C VAL A 315 6.28 -23.31 -1.96
N ALA A 316 6.37 -24.55 -2.46
CA ALA A 316 6.35 -25.75 -1.61
C ALA A 316 7.57 -25.87 -0.69
N GLU A 317 8.74 -25.42 -1.14
CA GLU A 317 10.01 -25.49 -0.39
C GLU A 317 10.28 -24.24 0.47
N ALA A 318 9.47 -23.18 0.34
CA ALA A 318 9.70 -21.92 1.04
C ALA A 318 9.54 -22.06 2.57
N ASP A 319 10.36 -21.32 3.32
CA ASP A 319 10.10 -21.01 4.72
C ASP A 319 9.27 -19.72 4.83
N ILE A 320 9.60 -18.74 4.00
CA ILE A 320 8.96 -17.43 3.94
C ILE A 320 8.61 -17.10 2.48
N ILE A 321 7.42 -16.55 2.25
CA ILE A 321 6.96 -16.07 0.95
C ILE A 321 6.56 -14.61 1.09
N ALA A 322 7.21 -13.71 0.36
CA ALA A 322 6.89 -12.29 0.34
C ALA A 322 6.19 -11.90 -0.97
N CYS A 323 4.94 -11.47 -0.86
CA CYS A 323 4.13 -10.97 -1.97
C CYS A 323 4.21 -9.44 -1.98
N CYS A 324 5.02 -8.90 -2.90
CA CYS A 324 5.34 -7.48 -3.03
C CYS A 324 4.96 -6.98 -4.43
N THR A 325 3.75 -7.32 -4.90
CA THR A 325 3.31 -7.09 -6.29
C THR A 325 2.18 -6.07 -6.38
N THR A 326 1.85 -5.70 -7.62
CA THR A 326 0.61 -4.97 -7.92
C THR A 326 -0.43 -5.92 -8.53
N ALA A 327 -0.37 -7.21 -8.20
CA ALA A 327 -1.30 -8.18 -8.76
C ALA A 327 -2.70 -7.94 -8.20
N ARG A 328 -3.70 -8.22 -9.05
CA ARG A 328 -5.11 -8.17 -8.67
C ARG A 328 -5.72 -9.55 -8.46
N ASN A 329 -4.95 -10.59 -8.80
CA ASN A 329 -5.33 -11.99 -8.70
C ASN A 329 -4.24 -12.77 -7.96
N PRO A 330 -4.59 -13.90 -7.31
CA PRO A 330 -3.64 -14.72 -6.56
C PRO A 330 -2.41 -15.10 -7.37
N LEU A 331 -1.25 -15.04 -6.72
CA LEU A 331 0.06 -15.26 -7.35
C LEU A 331 0.39 -16.75 -7.55
N PHE A 332 -0.10 -17.58 -6.64
CA PHE A 332 0.10 -19.03 -6.60
C PHE A 332 -1.10 -19.71 -5.93
N PRO A 333 -1.36 -21.00 -6.21
CA PRO A 333 -2.36 -21.78 -5.47
C PRO A 333 -1.97 -21.95 -4.00
N GLY A 334 -2.84 -21.51 -3.08
CA GLY A 334 -2.58 -21.50 -1.65
C GLY A 334 -2.27 -22.87 -1.05
N LYS A 335 -2.81 -23.93 -1.67
CA LYS A 335 -2.53 -25.32 -1.29
C LYS A 335 -1.05 -25.71 -1.31
N LEU A 336 -0.23 -24.97 -2.06
CA LEU A 336 1.21 -25.21 -2.19
C LEU A 336 2.00 -24.71 -1.00
N ALA A 337 1.49 -23.73 -0.25
CA ALA A 337 2.14 -23.30 0.98
C ALA A 337 2.01 -24.42 2.03
N ARG A 338 3.16 -24.97 2.42
CA ARG A 338 3.22 -26.00 3.45
C ARG A 338 2.92 -25.44 4.83
N ASP A 339 2.59 -26.33 5.75
CA ASP A 339 2.41 -25.99 7.15
C ASP A 339 3.72 -25.43 7.73
N GLY A 340 3.59 -24.39 8.56
CA GLY A 340 4.71 -23.65 9.12
C GLY A 340 5.33 -22.59 8.21
N ALA A 341 5.10 -22.63 6.89
CA ALA A 341 5.54 -21.56 5.99
C ALA A 341 4.84 -20.25 6.32
N THR A 342 5.58 -19.13 6.26
CA THR A 342 5.04 -17.80 6.57
C THR A 342 4.93 -16.95 5.31
N VAL A 343 3.71 -16.57 4.96
CA VAL A 343 3.40 -15.70 3.83
C VAL A 343 3.18 -14.29 4.36
N VAL A 344 3.84 -13.30 3.76
CA VAL A 344 3.57 -11.87 3.99
C VAL A 344 2.97 -11.29 2.70
N ALA A 345 1.75 -10.79 2.77
CA ALA A 345 1.06 -10.17 1.65
C ALA A 345 0.94 -8.66 1.87
N VAL A 346 1.58 -7.85 1.03
CA VAL A 346 1.70 -6.39 1.23
C VAL A 346 1.33 -5.56 0.02
N GLY A 347 1.16 -6.20 -1.14
CA GLY A 347 1.00 -5.53 -2.42
C GLY A 347 -0.40 -4.97 -2.69
N SER A 348 -1.44 -5.56 -2.09
CA SER A 348 -2.82 -5.08 -2.22
C SER A 348 -3.28 -4.24 -1.03
N HIS A 349 -3.88 -3.09 -1.33
CA HIS A 349 -4.56 -2.21 -0.38
C HIS A 349 -5.92 -1.74 -0.95
N GLU A 350 -6.51 -2.53 -1.84
CA GLU A 350 -7.81 -2.28 -2.44
C GLU A 350 -8.76 -3.45 -2.14
N PRO A 351 -10.05 -3.21 -1.86
CA PRO A 351 -10.99 -4.26 -1.44
C PRO A 351 -11.18 -5.41 -2.44
N ASP A 352 -10.96 -5.16 -3.73
CA ASP A 352 -11.16 -6.14 -4.81
C ASP A 352 -9.84 -6.65 -5.41
N ALA A 353 -8.68 -6.25 -4.88
CA ALA A 353 -7.38 -6.73 -5.33
C ALA A 353 -6.76 -7.67 -4.28
N ARG A 354 -6.10 -8.74 -4.73
CA ARG A 354 -5.47 -9.72 -3.83
C ARG A 354 -4.27 -10.39 -4.45
N GLU A 355 -3.36 -10.84 -3.60
CA GLU A 355 -2.15 -11.59 -3.94
C GLU A 355 -2.25 -13.07 -3.52
N VAL A 356 -3.15 -13.40 -2.60
CA VAL A 356 -3.40 -14.76 -2.12
C VAL A 356 -4.83 -15.22 -2.40
N ASP A 357 -5.03 -16.53 -2.49
CA ASP A 357 -6.34 -17.14 -2.73
C ASP A 357 -7.06 -17.55 -1.43
N ASP A 358 -8.32 -17.94 -1.60
CA ASP A 358 -9.20 -18.43 -0.54
C ASP A 358 -8.62 -19.64 0.19
N ASP A 359 -7.97 -20.56 -0.53
CA ASP A 359 -7.37 -21.78 0.02
C ASP A 359 -6.29 -21.47 1.06
N LEU A 360 -5.39 -20.53 0.76
CA LEU A 360 -4.36 -20.10 1.71
C LEU A 360 -5.01 -19.42 2.92
N VAL A 361 -5.93 -18.49 2.67
CA VAL A 361 -6.57 -17.69 3.74
C VAL A 361 -7.34 -18.58 4.71
N ALA A 362 -8.12 -19.54 4.19
CA ALA A 362 -8.91 -20.46 5.01
C ALA A 362 -8.06 -21.39 5.88
N ARG A 363 -6.88 -21.79 5.39
CA ARG A 363 -5.96 -22.67 6.13
C ARG A 363 -5.02 -21.94 7.07
N ALA A 364 -4.73 -20.67 6.82
CA ALA A 364 -3.66 -19.96 7.50
C ALA A 364 -4.09 -19.45 8.89
N ILE A 365 -3.11 -19.40 9.80
CA ILE A 365 -3.17 -18.50 10.95
C ILE A 365 -3.01 -17.08 10.40
N LEU A 366 -4.13 -16.38 10.24
CA LEU A 366 -4.19 -15.06 9.61
C LEU A 366 -4.06 -13.94 10.66
N VAL A 367 -2.95 -13.20 10.57
CA VAL A 367 -2.67 -11.99 11.35
C VAL A 367 -2.72 -10.78 10.42
N VAL A 368 -3.28 -9.68 10.91
CA VAL A 368 -3.36 -8.39 10.21
C VAL A 368 -2.67 -7.28 11.00
N GLU A 369 -2.39 -6.12 10.41
CA GLU A 369 -1.91 -4.96 11.16
C GLU A 369 -2.93 -4.48 12.19
N ALA A 370 -4.15 -4.24 11.70
CA ALA A 370 -5.36 -3.93 12.46
C ALA A 370 -6.57 -4.56 11.76
N ARG A 371 -7.56 -5.01 12.53
CA ARG A 371 -8.79 -5.63 12.02
C ARG A 371 -9.60 -4.63 11.22
N SER A 372 -9.75 -3.42 11.77
CA SER A 372 -10.45 -2.30 11.13
C SER A 372 -9.88 -1.99 9.73
N ALA A 373 -8.57 -1.80 9.63
CA ALA A 373 -7.90 -1.50 8.36
C ALA A 373 -7.99 -2.67 7.36
N ALA A 374 -7.80 -3.92 7.83
CA ALA A 374 -7.89 -5.09 6.96
C ALA A 374 -9.30 -5.28 6.36
N LEU A 375 -10.34 -5.07 7.17
CA LEU A 375 -11.73 -5.20 6.71
C LEU A 375 -12.19 -4.03 5.83
N ALA A 376 -11.45 -2.92 5.83
CA ALA A 376 -11.72 -1.77 4.96
C ALA A 376 -10.95 -1.82 3.63
N GLU A 377 -9.72 -2.33 3.64
CA GLU A 377 -8.78 -2.14 2.51
C GLU A 377 -8.15 -3.43 1.96
N ALA A 378 -8.09 -4.52 2.73
CA ALA A 378 -7.35 -5.71 2.32
C ALA A 378 -8.22 -6.68 1.52
N GLY A 379 -8.16 -6.65 0.19
CA GLY A 379 -8.89 -7.63 -0.63
C GLY A 379 -8.50 -9.10 -0.38
N ASP A 380 -7.28 -9.36 0.09
CA ASP A 380 -6.85 -10.68 0.59
C ASP A 380 -7.69 -11.19 1.79
N VAL A 381 -8.39 -10.30 2.50
CA VAL A 381 -9.29 -10.61 3.63
C VAL A 381 -10.75 -10.40 3.24
N ILE A 382 -11.06 -9.27 2.61
CA ILE A 382 -12.43 -8.86 2.26
C ILE A 382 -13.05 -9.83 1.27
N VAL A 383 -12.31 -10.27 0.24
CA VAL A 383 -12.86 -11.18 -0.77
C VAL A 383 -13.23 -12.55 -0.17
N PRO A 384 -12.34 -13.23 0.60
CA PRO A 384 -12.71 -14.46 1.31
C PRO A 384 -13.89 -14.31 2.29
N VAL A 385 -14.00 -13.18 3.00
CA VAL A 385 -15.15 -12.90 3.87
C VAL A 385 -16.44 -12.74 3.06
N ARG A 386 -16.39 -11.97 1.96
CA ARG A 386 -17.53 -11.75 1.05
C ARG A 386 -17.98 -13.06 0.40
N ASN A 387 -17.05 -13.95 0.08
CA ASN A 387 -17.32 -15.27 -0.50
C ASN A 387 -17.88 -16.27 0.53
N GLY A 388 -17.82 -15.96 1.83
CA GLY A 388 -18.21 -16.88 2.91
C GLY A 388 -17.17 -17.97 3.21
N THR A 389 -15.97 -17.90 2.62
CA THR A 389 -14.86 -18.83 2.84
C THR A 389 -14.34 -18.72 4.28
N ILE A 390 -14.29 -17.51 4.82
CA ILE A 390 -13.97 -17.23 6.23
C ILE A 390 -14.96 -16.24 6.83
N THR A 391 -15.03 -16.17 8.16
CA THR A 391 -15.72 -15.07 8.87
C THR A 391 -14.68 -14.09 9.41
N THR A 392 -15.12 -12.92 9.87
CA THR A 392 -14.21 -11.97 10.56
C THR A 392 -13.56 -12.55 11.82
N GLY A 393 -14.19 -13.58 12.43
CA GLY A 393 -13.63 -14.33 13.55
C GLY A 393 -12.43 -15.22 13.18
N HIS A 394 -12.17 -15.44 11.89
CA HIS A 394 -11.01 -16.20 11.41
C HIS A 394 -9.69 -15.44 11.59
N LEU A 395 -9.74 -14.11 11.70
CA LEU A 395 -8.57 -13.29 11.99
C LEU A 395 -8.06 -13.62 13.40
N ALA A 396 -6.90 -14.29 13.46
CA ALA A 396 -6.31 -14.80 14.70
C ALA A 396 -5.90 -13.69 15.67
N GLY A 397 -5.56 -12.51 15.15
CA GLY A 397 -5.17 -11.34 15.93
C GLY A 397 -4.70 -10.20 15.03
N ASN A 398 -4.51 -9.03 15.64
CA ASN A 398 -3.76 -7.95 15.01
C ASN A 398 -2.26 -8.02 15.38
N LEU A 399 -1.46 -7.06 14.91
CA LEU A 399 -0.01 -7.09 15.14
C LEU A 399 0.35 -6.91 16.63
N ALA A 400 -0.44 -6.14 17.39
CA ALA A 400 -0.26 -6.00 18.83
C ALA A 400 -0.57 -7.31 19.57
N ASP A 401 -1.63 -8.03 19.16
CA ASP A 401 -1.96 -9.36 19.69
C ASP A 401 -0.83 -10.37 19.41
N LEU A 402 -0.22 -10.30 18.23
CA LEU A 402 0.91 -11.15 17.87
C LEU A 402 2.14 -10.86 18.74
N VAL A 403 2.53 -9.59 18.85
CA VAL A 403 3.70 -9.16 19.65
C VAL A 403 3.52 -9.44 21.15
N SER A 404 2.29 -9.37 21.65
CA SER A 404 1.96 -9.69 23.05
C SER A 404 1.77 -11.20 23.32
N GLY A 405 1.94 -12.06 22.31
CA GLY A 405 1.83 -13.51 22.46
C GLY A 405 0.41 -14.05 22.59
N LYS A 406 -0.62 -13.25 22.25
CA LYS A 406 -2.03 -13.67 22.30
C LYS A 406 -2.43 -14.53 21.09
N VAL A 407 -1.72 -14.39 19.97
CA VAL A 407 -1.94 -15.22 18.77
C VAL A 407 -1.34 -16.61 18.97
N ARG A 408 -2.19 -17.65 18.89
CA ARG A 408 -1.74 -19.04 18.93
C ARG A 408 -1.29 -19.50 17.54
N VAL A 409 -0.01 -19.83 17.40
CA VAL A 409 0.53 -20.43 16.17
C VAL A 409 0.25 -21.93 16.19
N GLY A 410 -0.73 -22.37 15.40
CA GLY A 410 -1.14 -23.77 15.25
C GLY A 410 -0.45 -24.50 14.08
N PRO A 411 -0.94 -25.71 13.72
CA PRO A 411 -0.61 -26.34 12.44
C PRO A 411 -1.19 -25.52 11.29
N GLY A 412 -0.62 -25.64 10.09
CA GLY A 412 -1.01 -24.84 8.93
C GLY A 412 0.00 -23.75 8.54
N PRO A 413 -0.18 -23.13 7.37
CA PRO A 413 0.59 -21.96 6.97
C PRO A 413 0.26 -20.75 7.86
N ARG A 414 1.12 -19.74 7.83
CA ARG A 414 0.95 -18.49 8.57
C ARG A 414 0.83 -17.38 7.55
N LEU A 415 -0.14 -16.50 7.70
CA LEU A 415 -0.34 -15.38 6.78
C LEU A 415 -0.36 -14.08 7.57
N PHE A 416 0.55 -13.19 7.25
CA PHE A 416 0.49 -11.80 7.68
C PHE A 416 0.03 -10.93 6.51
N LYS A 417 -1.07 -10.20 6.71
CA LYS A 417 -1.61 -9.26 5.72
C LYS A 417 -1.43 -7.82 6.20
N SER A 418 -0.76 -7.02 5.37
CA SER A 418 -0.52 -5.58 5.59
C SER A 418 -1.20 -4.75 4.48
N VAL A 419 -1.71 -3.58 4.88
CA VAL A 419 -2.20 -2.50 4.00
C VAL A 419 -1.45 -1.18 4.26
N GLY A 420 -0.68 -1.14 5.35
CA GLY A 420 0.18 -0.06 5.77
C GLY A 420 -0.59 1.06 6.48
N MET A 421 -0.23 1.29 7.74
CA MET A 421 -0.91 2.23 8.62
C MET A 421 -0.03 3.42 9.02
N ALA A 422 -0.67 4.52 9.42
CA ALA A 422 0.01 5.77 9.74
C ALA A 422 0.89 5.70 11.00
N TRP A 423 0.52 4.86 11.98
CA TRP A 423 1.27 4.71 13.23
C TRP A 423 2.67 4.15 12.97
N GLU A 424 2.83 3.30 11.96
CA GLU A 424 4.12 2.71 11.56
C GLU A 424 5.06 3.79 11.04
N ASP A 425 4.53 4.73 10.26
CA ASP A 425 5.27 5.88 9.75
C ASP A 425 5.71 6.77 10.94
N LEU A 426 4.80 7.04 11.90
CA LEU A 426 5.10 7.85 13.09
C LEU A 426 6.21 7.25 13.94
N VAL A 427 6.14 5.96 14.25
CA VAL A 427 7.13 5.29 15.11
C VAL A 427 8.52 5.32 14.48
N VAL A 428 8.64 5.03 13.18
CA VAL A 428 9.93 5.04 12.48
C VAL A 428 10.44 6.47 12.27
N ALA A 429 9.55 7.42 11.98
CA ALA A 429 9.89 8.84 11.85
C ALA A 429 10.40 9.43 13.17
N ALA A 430 9.74 9.15 14.29
CA ALA A 430 10.17 9.58 15.61
C ALA A 430 11.56 9.04 15.95
N ALA A 431 11.80 7.75 15.73
CA ALA A 431 13.11 7.13 15.96
C ALA A 431 14.21 7.77 15.08
N ALA A 432 13.90 8.12 13.83
CA ALA A 432 14.84 8.80 12.95
C ALA A 432 15.15 10.23 13.42
N TYR A 433 14.13 10.96 13.86
CA TYR A 433 14.26 12.31 14.38
C TYR A 433 15.07 12.35 15.68
N GLU A 434 14.79 11.45 16.61
CA GLU A 434 15.53 11.32 17.88
C GLU A 434 17.01 10.95 17.68
N ALA A 435 17.33 10.15 16.66
CA ALA A 435 18.71 9.83 16.31
C ALA A 435 19.43 10.99 15.59
N TRP A 436 18.68 11.98 15.10
CA TRP A 436 19.19 13.10 14.33
C TRP A 436 19.40 14.37 15.17
N ALA A 437 18.47 14.63 16.09
CA ALA A 437 18.49 15.75 17.03
C ALA A 437 19.55 15.55 18.12
#